data_AF-A0A376LB82-F1
#
_entry.id   AF-A0A376LB82-F1
#
_cell.length_a   1.000
_cell.length_b   1.000
_cell.length_c   1.000
_cell.angle_alpha   90.00
_cell.angle_beta   90.00
_cell.angle_gamma   90.00
#
_symmetry.space_group_name_H-M   'P 1'
#
loop_
_entity.id
_entity.type
_entity.pdbx_description
1 polymer ?
#
loop_
_entity_poly.entity_id
_entity_poly.type
_entity_poly.pdbx_seq_one_letter_code
_entity_poly.pdbx_strand_id
1 'polypeptide(L)'
;MRDYINEVMYSFSRKAPKESYLVIKHHPMDRGHRLYRPLIKRLSKEYGLGERVIYVHDLPMPELLRHAKAVVTINSTAGISALIHNKPLKVMGNALYDIKGLTYQGHLHQFWQADFKTGYETV
;
A
#
# COMPACT_ATOMS: atom_id res chain seq x y z
N MET A 1 7.71 5.87 9.82
CA MET A 1 7.74 5.57 8.36
C MET A 1 8.60 4.35 8.05
N ARG A 2 9.87 4.29 8.50
CA ARG A 2 10.73 3.12 8.27
C ARG A 2 10.12 1.83 8.82
N ASP A 3 9.50 1.88 9.99
CA ASP A 3 8.84 0.72 10.60
C ASP A 3 7.62 0.27 9.80
N TYR A 4 6.82 1.20 9.27
CA TYR A 4 5.71 0.87 8.35
C TYR A 4 6.19 0.25 7.04
N ILE A 5 7.29 0.76 6.45
CA ILE A 5 7.90 0.13 5.26
C ILE A 5 8.32 -1.30 5.61
N ASN A 6 8.95 -1.49 6.77
CA ASN A 6 9.35 -2.81 7.25
C ASN A 6 8.15 -3.74 7.42
N GLU A 7 7.12 -3.31 8.15
CA GLU A 7 5.91 -4.08 8.43
C GLU A 7 5.17 -4.47 7.13
N VAL A 8 5.03 -3.53 6.19
CA VAL A 8 4.39 -3.79 4.90
C VAL A 8 5.19 -4.77 4.06
N MET A 9 6.50 -4.56 3.92
CA MET A 9 7.35 -5.46 3.14
C MET A 9 7.43 -6.86 3.76
N TYR A 10 7.55 -6.94 5.09
CA TYR A 10 7.52 -8.20 5.82
C TYR A 10 6.20 -8.93 5.57
N SER A 11 5.06 -8.27 5.82
CA SER A 11 3.76 -8.88 5.63
C SER A 11 3.52 -9.32 4.18
N PHE A 12 3.87 -8.48 3.21
CA PHE A 12 3.79 -8.78 1.78
C PHE A 12 4.60 -10.04 1.43
N SER A 13 5.83 -10.16 1.93
CA SER A 13 6.67 -11.34 1.68
C SER A 13 6.06 -12.65 2.18
N ARG A 14 5.32 -12.59 3.30
CA ARG A 14 4.76 -13.78 3.96
C ARG A 14 3.41 -14.18 3.41
N LYS A 15 2.63 -13.23 2.87
CA LYS A 15 1.19 -13.43 2.64
C LYS A 15 0.71 -13.04 1.25
N ALA A 16 1.43 -12.21 0.50
CA ALA A 16 0.96 -11.81 -0.82
C ALA A 16 1.13 -12.90 -1.88
N PRO A 17 0.18 -13.05 -2.82
CA PRO A 17 0.31 -14.00 -3.93
C PRO A 17 1.62 -13.79 -4.71
N LYS A 18 2.27 -14.88 -5.16
CA LYS A 18 3.59 -14.83 -5.81
C LYS A 18 3.63 -13.91 -7.03
N GLU A 19 2.55 -13.86 -7.81
CA GLU A 19 2.42 -13.02 -9.01
C GLU A 19 2.09 -11.55 -8.71
N SER A 20 2.01 -11.16 -7.43
CA SER A 20 1.75 -9.78 -7.05
C SER A 20 3.05 -9.00 -6.85
N TYR A 21 2.99 -7.71 -7.18
CA TYR A 21 4.05 -6.73 -7.01
C TYR A 21 3.63 -5.69 -5.96
N LEU A 22 4.57 -5.26 -5.13
CA LEU A 22 4.42 -4.17 -4.18
C LEU A 22 5.04 -2.91 -4.78
N VAL A 23 4.20 -1.92 -5.10
CA VAL A 23 4.66 -0.61 -5.56
C VAL A 23 4.68 0.35 -4.38
N ILE A 24 5.88 0.75 -3.96
CA ILE A 24 6.08 1.78 -2.94
C ILE A 24 6.24 3.12 -3.66
N LYS A 25 5.27 4.01 -3.46
CA LYS A 25 5.30 5.36 -4.03
C LYS A 25 5.93 6.34 -3.05
N HIS A 26 6.94 7.07 -3.50
CA HIS A 26 7.52 8.17 -2.73
C HIS A 26 6.62 9.41 -2.73
N HIS A 27 6.47 10.07 -1.58
CA HIS A 27 5.72 11.32 -1.50
C HIS A 27 6.54 12.48 -2.09
N PRO A 28 5.97 13.37 -2.92
CA PRO A 28 6.73 14.47 -3.53
C PRO A 28 7.44 15.38 -2.53
N MET A 29 6.82 15.63 -1.36
CA MET A 29 7.41 16.46 -0.29
C MET A 29 8.57 15.78 0.46
N ASP A 30 8.72 14.45 0.35
CA ASP A 30 9.84 13.73 0.98
C ASP A 30 11.10 13.74 0.10
N ARG A 31 11.07 14.39 -1.06
CA ARG A 31 12.24 14.49 -1.96
C ARG A 31 13.36 15.28 -1.33
N GLY A 32 14.60 14.81 -1.52
CA GLY A 32 15.81 15.44 -0.98
C GLY A 32 16.02 15.25 0.53
N HIS A 33 14.98 14.90 1.29
CA HIS A 33 15.05 14.78 2.74
C HIS A 33 15.06 13.34 3.25
N ARG A 34 14.49 12.38 2.50
CA ARG A 34 14.41 10.98 2.92
C ARG A 34 14.70 10.01 1.79
N LEU A 35 15.77 9.24 1.95
CA LEU A 35 16.20 8.20 1.02
C LEU A 35 15.77 6.83 1.56
N TYR A 36 14.57 6.36 1.19
CA TYR A 36 14.11 5.01 1.56
C TYR A 36 14.69 3.91 0.67
N ARG A 37 15.28 4.25 -0.48
CA ARG A 37 15.84 3.27 -1.43
C ARG A 37 16.83 2.29 -0.80
N PRO A 38 17.80 2.69 0.05
CA PRO A 38 18.70 1.74 0.72
C PRO A 38 17.95 0.79 1.67
N LEU A 39 16.97 1.31 2.42
CA LEU A 39 16.14 0.50 3.31
C LEU A 39 15.33 -0.54 2.52
N ILE A 40 14.63 -0.11 1.48
CA ILE A 40 13.83 -0.98 0.62
C ILE A 40 14.71 -2.06 -0.01
N LYS A 41 15.87 -1.70 -0.57
CA LYS A 41 16.82 -2.68 -1.13
C LYS A 41 17.26 -3.72 -0.09
N ARG A 42 17.61 -3.28 1.13
CA ARG A 42 18.01 -4.17 2.22
C ARG A 42 16.89 -5.16 2.56
N LEU A 43 15.68 -4.64 2.78
CA LEU A 43 14.50 -5.45 3.14
C LEU A 43 14.07 -6.39 2.00
N SER A 44 14.17 -5.96 0.73
CA SER A 44 13.88 -6.84 -0.40
C SER A 44 14.81 -8.05 -0.45
N LYS A 45 16.09 -7.87 -0.07
CA LYS A 45 17.04 -8.99 0.07
C LYS A 45 16.72 -9.85 1.28
N GLU A 46 16.51 -9.21 2.43
CA GLU A 46 16.22 -9.89 3.71
C GLU A 46 14.97 -10.78 3.64
N TYR A 47 13.91 -10.31 2.96
CA TYR A 47 12.64 -11.00 2.84
C TYR A 47 12.47 -11.78 1.54
N GLY A 48 13.52 -11.89 0.71
CA GLY A 48 13.48 -12.69 -0.53
C GLY A 48 12.46 -12.19 -1.56
N LEU A 49 12.24 -10.86 -1.63
CA LEU A 49 11.23 -10.26 -2.50
C LEU A 49 11.74 -10.00 -3.92
N GLY A 50 13.05 -9.90 -4.12
CA GLY A 50 13.66 -9.64 -5.43
C GLY A 50 13.04 -8.43 -6.13
N GLU A 51 12.69 -8.61 -7.40
CA GLU A 51 12.09 -7.58 -8.27
C GLU A 51 10.60 -7.33 -8.01
N ARG A 52 9.98 -8.03 -7.04
CA ARG A 52 8.56 -7.84 -6.71
C ARG A 52 8.27 -6.55 -5.96
N VAL A 53 9.29 -5.77 -5.59
CA VAL A 53 9.15 -4.48 -4.92
C VAL A 53 9.67 -3.37 -5.81
N ILE A 54 8.77 -2.53 -6.29
CA ILE A 54 9.08 -1.44 -7.19
C ILE A 54 8.95 -0.13 -6.43
N TYR A 55 10.04 0.63 -6.38
CA TYR A 55 10.07 1.92 -5.71
C TYR A 55 10.03 3.05 -6.74
N VAL A 56 8.89 3.73 -6.82
CA VAL A 56 8.59 4.73 -7.85
C VAL A 56 8.59 6.14 -7.29
N HIS A 57 9.03 7.07 -8.13
CA HIS A 57 8.98 8.51 -7.90
C HIS A 57 8.12 9.10 -9.02
N ASP A 58 7.49 10.25 -8.80
CA ASP A 58 6.87 11.06 -9.86
C ASP A 58 5.66 10.51 -10.62
N LEU A 59 5.26 9.26 -10.42
CA LEU A 59 4.11 8.72 -11.17
C LEU A 59 2.80 9.40 -10.77
N PRO A 60 1.88 9.72 -11.70
CA PRO A 60 0.57 10.25 -11.36
C PRO A 60 -0.23 9.26 -10.50
N MET A 61 -0.84 9.75 -9.41
CA MET A 61 -1.68 8.91 -8.54
C MET A 61 -2.85 8.23 -9.26
N PRO A 62 -3.63 8.92 -10.11
CA PRO A 62 -4.75 8.28 -10.80
C PRO A 62 -4.33 7.10 -11.67
N GLU A 63 -3.16 7.20 -12.31
CA GLU A 63 -2.63 6.12 -13.15
C GLU A 63 -2.24 4.90 -12.32
N LEU A 64 -1.50 5.10 -11.23
CA LEU A 64 -1.19 4.01 -10.30
C LEU A 64 -2.45 3.34 -9.76
N LEU A 65 -3.45 4.15 -9.39
CA LEU A 65 -4.70 3.63 -8.86
C LEU A 65 -5.47 2.84 -9.90
N ARG A 66 -5.58 3.27 -11.17
CA ARG A 66 -6.26 2.47 -12.20
C ARG A 66 -5.73 1.03 -12.28
N HIS A 67 -4.41 0.86 -12.21
CA HIS A 67 -3.75 -0.45 -12.30
C HIS A 67 -3.58 -1.18 -10.96
N ALA A 68 -3.85 -0.53 -9.83
CA ALA A 68 -3.71 -1.14 -8.51
C ALA A 68 -4.82 -2.18 -8.26
N LYS A 69 -4.42 -3.33 -7.69
CA LYS A 69 -5.35 -4.34 -7.14
C LYS A 69 -5.94 -3.88 -5.81
N ALA A 70 -5.12 -3.25 -4.98
CA ALA A 70 -5.45 -2.79 -3.63
C ALA A 70 -4.44 -1.72 -3.19
N VAL A 71 -4.76 -0.98 -2.12
CA VAL A 71 -3.92 0.10 -1.59
C VAL A 71 -3.71 -0.08 -0.09
N VAL A 72 -2.49 0.19 0.37
CA VAL A 72 -2.15 0.31 1.79
C VAL A 72 -1.65 1.74 2.04
N THR A 73 -2.15 2.41 3.07
CA THR A 73 -1.75 3.77 3.46
C THR A 73 -1.61 3.87 4.98
N ILE A 74 -0.87 4.85 5.47
CA ILE A 74 -0.82 5.15 6.92
C ILE A 74 -1.98 6.11 7.27
N ASN A 75 -1.97 7.30 6.69
CA ASN A 75 -2.94 8.36 6.91
C ASN A 75 -2.97 9.39 5.76
N SER A 76 -2.42 9.03 4.60
CA SER A 76 -2.35 9.94 3.45
C SER A 76 -3.72 10.12 2.81
N THR A 77 -4.06 11.33 2.37
CA THR A 77 -5.24 11.63 1.54
C THR A 77 -5.29 10.82 0.25
N ALA A 78 -4.16 10.24 -0.20
CA ALA A 78 -4.14 9.24 -1.26
C ALA A 78 -5.06 8.03 -0.98
N GLY A 79 -5.36 7.74 0.29
CA GLY A 79 -6.38 6.77 0.68
C GLY A 79 -7.78 7.15 0.18
N ILE A 80 -8.17 8.42 0.28
CA ILE A 80 -9.45 8.91 -0.27
C ILE A 80 -9.48 8.72 -1.79
N SER A 81 -8.38 9.01 -2.47
CA SER A 81 -8.28 8.76 -3.92
C SER A 81 -8.44 7.27 -4.25
N ALA A 82 -7.90 6.36 -3.42
CA ALA A 82 -8.09 4.93 -3.60
C ALA A 82 -9.56 4.52 -3.44
N LEU A 83 -10.28 5.08 -2.47
CA LEU A 83 -11.71 4.87 -2.28
C LEU A 83 -12.52 5.35 -3.50
N ILE A 84 -12.22 6.55 -4.03
CA ILE A 84 -12.87 7.08 -5.24
C ILE A 84 -12.64 6.15 -6.46
N HIS A 85 -11.50 5.46 -6.52
CA HIS A 85 -11.20 4.49 -7.57
C HIS A 85 -11.70 3.06 -7.25
N ASN A 86 -12.57 2.91 -6.24
CA ASN A 86 -13.13 1.64 -5.78
C ASN A 86 -12.07 0.59 -5.47
N LYS A 87 -10.94 1.02 -4.89
CA LYS A 87 -9.85 0.11 -4.53
C LYS A 87 -9.99 -0.37 -3.09
N PRO A 88 -9.85 -1.69 -2.84
CA PRO A 88 -9.67 -2.23 -1.50
C PRO A 88 -8.56 -1.46 -0.78
N LEU A 89 -8.87 -0.90 0.39
CA LEU A 89 -7.96 0.01 1.11
C LEU A 89 -7.71 -0.48 2.52
N LYS A 90 -6.43 -0.71 2.86
CA LYS A 90 -5.98 -0.89 4.24
C LYS A 90 -5.34 0.39 4.76
N VAL A 91 -5.86 0.91 5.88
CA VAL A 91 -5.24 1.97 6.65
C VAL A 91 -4.43 1.37 7.80
N MET A 92 -3.18 1.81 7.96
CA MET A 92 -2.23 1.32 8.97
C MET A 92 -2.05 2.30 10.14
N GLY A 93 -2.49 3.55 9.99
CA GLY A 93 -2.47 4.58 11.03
C GLY A 93 -3.88 5.06 11.36
N ASN A 94 -3.98 6.30 11.85
CA ASN A 94 -5.27 6.94 12.12
C ASN A 94 -5.64 7.88 10.96
N ALA A 95 -6.79 7.63 10.33
CA ALA A 95 -7.35 8.47 9.28
C ALA A 95 -8.86 8.60 9.44
N LEU A 96 -9.42 9.79 9.24
CA LEU A 96 -10.85 10.06 9.41
C LEU A 96 -11.76 9.21 8.51
N TYR A 97 -11.24 8.77 7.36
CA TYR A 97 -11.96 7.91 6.41
C TYR A 97 -11.78 6.40 6.70
N ASP A 98 -11.04 6.02 7.75
CA ASP A 98 -10.86 4.62 8.16
C ASP A 98 -12.11 4.10 8.88
N ILE A 99 -13.14 3.80 8.09
CA ILE A 99 -14.48 3.45 8.57
C ILE A 99 -14.77 2.00 8.18
N LYS A 100 -15.30 1.21 9.11
CA LYS A 100 -15.74 -0.17 8.85
C LYS A 100 -16.72 -0.21 7.67
N GLY A 101 -16.43 -1.07 6.70
CA GLY A 101 -17.21 -1.19 5.46
C GLY A 101 -16.65 -0.34 4.31
N LEU A 102 -16.00 0.78 4.62
CA LEU A 102 -15.32 1.62 3.64
C LEU A 102 -13.86 1.20 3.44
N THR A 103 -13.18 0.82 4.52
CA THR A 103 -11.79 0.33 4.52
C THR A 103 -11.70 -1.04 5.18
N TYR A 104 -10.63 -1.78 4.83
CA TYR A 104 -10.37 -3.10 5.41
C TYR A 104 -9.87 -2.97 6.86
N GLN A 105 -10.69 -3.45 7.79
CA GLN A 105 -10.44 -3.34 9.23
C GLN A 105 -9.60 -4.49 9.80
N GLY A 106 -9.41 -5.58 9.05
CA GLY A 106 -8.61 -6.73 9.51
C GLY A 106 -7.10 -6.46 9.55
N HIS A 107 -6.33 -7.47 9.95
CA HIS A 107 -4.88 -7.37 10.01
C HIS A 107 -4.25 -7.30 8.62
N LEU A 108 -3.14 -6.57 8.48
CA LEU A 108 -2.41 -6.46 7.22
C LEU A 108 -2.04 -7.84 6.62
N HIS A 109 -1.69 -8.82 7.46
CA HIS A 109 -1.40 -10.19 7.03
C HIS A 109 -2.56 -10.85 6.26
N GLN A 110 -3.79 -10.54 6.62
CA GLN A 110 -4.99 -11.10 5.99
C GLN A 110 -5.38 -10.31 4.73
N PHE A 111 -5.10 -9.00 4.71
CA PHE A 111 -5.46 -8.10 3.62
C PHE A 111 -4.98 -8.59 2.24
N TRP A 112 -3.76 -9.14 2.15
CA TRP A 112 -3.18 -9.55 0.87
C TRP A 112 -3.92 -10.66 0.12
N GLN A 113 -4.76 -11.41 0.83
CA GLN A 113 -5.55 -12.52 0.29
C GLN A 113 -7.06 -12.30 0.49
N ALA A 114 -7.44 -11.17 1.08
CA ALA A 114 -8.83 -10.89 1.36
C ALA A 114 -9.57 -10.54 0.07
N ASP A 115 -10.74 -11.16 -0.12
CA ASP A 115 -11.72 -10.72 -1.12
C ASP A 115 -12.58 -9.58 -0.54
N PHE A 116 -11.92 -8.51 -0.08
CA PHE A 116 -12.61 -7.32 0.40
C PHE A 116 -12.87 -6.38 -0.77
N LYS A 117 -14.13 -5.96 -0.93
CA LYS A 117 -14.52 -4.92 -1.88
C LYS A 117 -14.90 -3.67 -1.11
N THR A 118 -14.31 -2.56 -1.51
CA THR A 118 -14.71 -1.23 -1.03
C THR A 118 -16.11 -0.95 -1.56
N GLY A 119 -17.06 -0.62 -0.69
CA GLY A 119 -18.43 -0.37 -1.10
C GLY A 119 -19.15 0.64 -0.22
N TYR A 120 -19.74 1.65 -0.85
CA TYR A 120 -21.19 1.76 -0.85
C TYR A 120 -21.64 1.04 -2.11
N GLU A 121 -22.47 0.00 -2.00
CA GLU A 121 -23.25 -0.45 -3.16
C GLU A 121 -24.13 0.75 -3.56
N THR A 122 -23.95 1.29 -4.76
CA THR A 122 -24.97 2.15 -5.34
C THR A 122 -26.19 1.27 -5.53
N VAL A 123 -27.24 1.55 -4.76
CA VAL A 123 -28.59 1.00 -4.94
C VAL A 123 -29.07 1.25 -6.37
#